data_AF-A0A3N9NHT3-F1
#
_entry.id   AF-A0A3N9NHT3-F1
#
_cell.length_a   1.000
_cell.length_b   1.000
_cell.length_c   1.000
_cell.angle_alpha   90.00
_cell.angle_beta   90.00
_cell.angle_gamma   90.00
#
_symmetry.space_group_name_H-M   'P 1'
#
loop_
_entity.id
_entity.type
_entity.pdbx_description
1 polymer ?
#
loop_
_entity_poly.entity_id
_entity_poly.type
_entity_poly.pdbx_seq_one_letter_code
_entity_poly.pdbx_strand_id
1 'polypeptide(L)'
;MMRRALLIIAPFFFIVALCLSQQMRPADTEVWEPEPRVVTPGDVDSAPPSDAIVLFDGTDLSQWQDRKGDPPRWKVEDGAVIV
;
A
#
# COMPACT_ATOMS: atom_id res chain seq x y z
N MET A 1 -4.09 -23.94 -58.72
CA MET A 1 -4.89 -23.53 -57.55
C MET A 1 -4.03 -23.34 -56.29
N MET A 2 -3.13 -24.27 -55.94
CA MET A 2 -2.34 -24.24 -54.68
C MET A 2 -1.30 -23.10 -54.56
N ARG A 3 -0.69 -22.64 -55.66
CA ARG A 3 0.31 -21.56 -55.63
C ARG A 3 -0.25 -20.18 -55.24
N ARG A 4 -1.54 -19.92 -55.49
CA ARG A 4 -2.19 -18.65 -55.16
C ARG A 4 -2.65 -18.59 -53.69
N ALA A 5 -3.00 -19.73 -53.10
CA ALA A 5 -3.34 -19.83 -51.68
C ALA A 5 -2.10 -19.66 -50.77
N LEU A 6 -0.93 -20.16 -51.21
CA LEU A 6 0.33 -20.06 -50.47
C LEU A 6 0.81 -18.60 -50.28
N LEU A 7 0.50 -17.72 -51.24
CA LEU A 7 0.84 -16.29 -51.18
C LEU A 7 0.03 -15.50 -50.14
N ILE A 8 -1.09 -16.05 -49.66
CA ILE A 8 -1.95 -15.42 -48.64
C ILE A 8 -1.72 -16.06 -47.26
N ILE A 9 -1.50 -17.38 -47.22
CA ILE A 9 -1.30 -18.13 -45.96
C ILE A 9 0.03 -17.75 -45.28
N ALA A 10 1.13 -17.61 -46.04
CA ALA A 10 2.43 -17.29 -45.48
C ALA A 10 2.49 -15.92 -44.76
N PRO A 11 2.02 -14.79 -45.35
CA PRO A 11 1.98 -13.51 -44.64
C PRO A 11 0.97 -13.51 -43.48
N PHE A 12 -0.15 -14.23 -43.59
CA PHE A 12 -1.10 -14.37 -42.49
C PHE A 12 -0.49 -15.11 -41.28
N PHE A 13 0.24 -16.21 -41.54
CA PHE A 13 0.93 -16.96 -40.49
C PHE A 13 2.06 -16.15 -39.85
N PHE A 14 2.75 -15.31 -40.62
CA PHE A 14 3.79 -14.41 -40.12
C PHE A 14 3.22 -13.30 -39.22
N ILE A 15 2.07 -12.73 -39.57
CA ILE A 15 1.39 -11.71 -38.74
C ILE A 15 0.89 -12.33 -37.42
N VAL A 16 0.31 -13.53 -37.45
CA VAL A 16 -0.13 -14.22 -36.23
C VAL A 16 1.05 -14.57 -35.32
N ALA A 17 2.18 -15.00 -35.87
CA ALA A 17 3.40 -15.27 -35.10
C ALA A 17 3.95 -14.02 -34.39
N LEU A 18 3.91 -12.85 -35.04
CA LEU A 18 4.33 -11.57 -34.45
C LEU A 18 3.41 -11.11 -33.31
N CYS A 19 2.09 -11.32 -33.43
CA CYS A 19 1.13 -11.01 -32.37
C CYS A 19 1.35 -11.90 -31.14
N LEU A 20 1.67 -13.18 -31.34
CA LEU A 20 1.92 -14.13 -30.24
C LEU A 20 3.29 -13.92 -29.56
N SER A 21 4.23 -13.23 -30.22
CA SER A 21 5.56 -12.95 -29.65
C SER A 21 5.64 -11.64 -28.86
N GLN A 22 4.52 -11.01 -28.52
CA GLN A 22 4.52 -9.83 -27.66
C GLN A 22 4.80 -10.24 -26.20
N GLN A 23 6.06 -10.16 -25.80
CA GLN A 23 6.48 -10.32 -24.41
C GLN A 23 6.34 -8.99 -23.68
N MET A 24 5.57 -8.94 -22.59
CA MET A 24 5.51 -7.75 -21.74
C MET A 24 6.89 -7.47 -21.14
N ARG A 25 7.28 -6.20 -21.09
CA ARG A 25 8.47 -5.77 -20.35
C ARG A 25 8.05 -5.53 -18.90
N PRO A 26 8.93 -5.77 -17.91
CA PRO A 26 8.63 -5.43 -16.50
C PRO A 26 8.10 -3.99 -16.32
N ALA A 27 8.71 -3.04 -17.04
CA ALA A 27 8.33 -1.62 -17.05
C ALA A 27 6.88 -1.33 -17.48
N ASP A 28 6.23 -2.23 -18.23
CA ASP A 28 4.84 -2.03 -18.66
C ASP A 28 3.84 -2.20 -17.49
N THR A 29 4.33 -2.64 -16.31
CA THR A 29 3.52 -2.84 -15.08
C THR A 29 4.01 -2.02 -13.88
N GLU A 30 5.04 -1.19 -14.04
CA GLU A 30 5.60 -0.38 -12.97
C GLU A 30 4.91 1.00 -12.92
N VAL A 31 4.34 1.35 -11.76
CA VAL A 31 3.75 2.65 -11.48
C VAL A 31 4.61 3.37 -10.45
N TRP A 32 5.16 4.52 -10.82
CA TRP A 32 6.13 5.28 -10.00
C TRP A 32 5.52 6.48 -9.28
N GLU A 33 4.29 6.85 -9.63
CA GLU A 33 3.62 8.04 -9.08
C GLU A 33 2.20 7.71 -8.60
N PRO A 34 1.72 8.38 -7.54
CA PRO A 34 2.45 9.37 -6.74
C PRO A 34 3.49 8.72 -5.82
N GLU A 35 4.56 9.45 -5.50
CA GLU A 35 5.52 9.00 -4.49
C GLU A 35 4.83 8.91 -3.11
N PRO A 36 5.00 7.81 -2.36
CA PRO A 36 4.50 7.71 -1.00
C PRO A 36 5.13 8.77 -0.09
N ARG A 37 4.35 9.30 0.86
CA ARG A 37 4.90 10.20 1.89
C ARG A 37 5.93 9.46 2.74
N VAL A 38 7.04 10.13 3.03
CA VAL A 38 8.05 9.61 3.97
C VAL A 38 7.49 9.68 5.39
N VAL A 39 7.56 8.55 6.09
CA VAL A 39 7.17 8.42 7.50
C VAL A 39 8.38 7.93 8.28
N THR A 40 8.73 8.65 9.34
CA THR A 40 9.83 8.24 10.23
C THR A 40 9.28 7.21 11.22
N PRO A 41 9.87 6.01 11.33
CA PRO A 41 9.49 5.04 12.36
C PRO A 41 9.72 5.59 13.77
N GLY A 42 9.07 4.99 14.77
CA GLY A 42 9.39 5.26 16.16
C GLY A 42 10.81 4.79 16.52
N ASP A 43 11.41 5.40 17.55
CA ASP A 43 12.79 5.08 17.98
C ASP A 43 12.96 3.63 18.47
N VAL A 44 11.85 2.99 18.86
CA VAL A 44 11.77 1.57 19.26
C VAL A 44 10.51 0.94 18.68
N ASP A 45 10.46 -0.39 18.61
CA ASP A 45 9.34 -1.13 18.01
C ASP A 45 7.95 -0.78 18.61
N SER A 46 7.90 -0.32 19.87
CA SER A 46 6.67 0.08 20.54
C SER A 46 6.33 1.57 20.40
N ALA A 47 7.20 2.38 19.81
CA ALA A 47 6.98 3.82 19.67
C ALA A 47 6.18 4.13 18.40
N PRO A 48 5.27 5.12 18.45
CA PRO A 48 4.48 5.52 17.29
C PRO A 48 5.37 6.15 16.20
N PRO A 49 5.02 5.99 14.91
CA PRO A 49 5.69 6.70 13.82
C PRO A 49 5.36 8.20 13.82
N SER A 50 6.10 8.97 13.03
CA SER A 50 5.99 10.44 12.97
C SER A 50 4.63 10.97 12.52
N ASP A 51 3.85 10.18 11.79
CA ASP A 51 2.53 10.56 11.28
C ASP A 51 1.37 9.96 12.07
N ALA A 52 1.64 9.25 13.17
CA ALA A 52 0.60 8.70 14.02
C ALA A 52 -0.01 9.74 14.96
N ILE A 53 -1.30 9.56 15.24
CA ILE A 53 -1.96 10.22 16.37
C ILE A 53 -1.71 9.37 17.61
N VAL A 54 -1.01 9.92 18.59
CA VAL A 54 -0.70 9.22 19.84
C VAL A 54 -1.88 9.33 20.79
N LEU A 55 -2.63 8.24 20.95
CA LEU A 55 -3.82 8.22 21.81
C LEU A 55 -3.47 8.07 23.30
N PHE A 56 -2.33 7.46 23.62
CA PHE A 56 -1.83 7.32 24.99
C PHE A 56 -0.33 7.05 24.94
N ASP A 57 0.44 7.82 25.71
CA ASP A 57 1.91 7.71 25.80
C ASP A 57 2.41 7.44 27.23
N GLY A 58 1.49 7.17 28.16
CA GLY A 58 1.79 7.00 29.58
C GLY A 58 1.60 8.25 30.43
N THR A 59 1.29 9.40 29.84
CA THR A 59 1.16 10.68 30.57
C THR A 59 -0.25 10.94 31.06
N ASP A 60 -1.23 10.94 30.15
CA ASP A 60 -2.61 11.29 30.46
C ASP A 60 -3.62 10.69 29.47
N LEU A 61 -4.91 10.90 29.75
CA LEU A 61 -6.03 10.44 28.93
C LEU A 61 -6.69 11.58 28.14
N SER A 62 -5.95 12.62 27.76
CA SER A 62 -6.48 13.80 27.05
C SER A 62 -7.11 13.50 25.69
N GLN A 63 -6.71 12.39 25.05
CA GLN A 63 -7.29 11.91 23.79
C GLN A 63 -8.53 11.02 23.98
N TRP A 64 -8.98 10.85 25.23
CA TRP A 64 -10.07 9.95 25.58
C TRP A 64 -11.17 10.70 26.33
N GLN A 65 -12.39 10.20 26.18
CA GLN A 65 -13.57 10.59 26.93
C GLN A 65 -14.37 9.34 27.29
N ASP A 66 -15.14 9.41 28.35
CA ASP A 66 -16.10 8.35 28.67
C ASP A 66 -17.28 8.36 27.68
N ARG A 67 -18.18 7.40 27.83
CA ARG A 67 -19.34 7.24 26.94
C ARG A 67 -20.30 8.45 26.96
N LYS A 68 -20.25 9.28 28.00
CA LYS A 68 -21.06 10.49 28.16
C LYS A 68 -20.36 11.74 27.67
N GLY A 69 -19.07 11.65 27.34
CA GLY A 69 -18.24 12.77 26.91
C GLY A 69 -17.52 13.48 28.05
N ASP A 70 -17.55 12.91 29.26
CA ASP A 70 -16.80 13.43 30.40
C ASP A 70 -15.36 12.87 30.38
N PRO A 71 -14.40 13.51 31.09
CA PRO A 71 -13.06 12.95 31.26
C PRO A 71 -13.10 11.51 31.83
N PRO A 72 -12.25 10.58 31.35
CA PRO A 72 -12.20 9.22 31.88
C PRO A 72 -11.84 9.20 33.36
N ARG A 73 -12.39 8.23 34.09
CA ARG A 73 -12.18 8.08 35.55
C ARG A 73 -11.05 7.12 35.92
N TRP A 74 -10.46 6.45 34.93
CA TRP A 74 -9.31 5.59 35.13
C TRP A 74 -8.11 6.40 35.58
N LYS A 75 -7.22 5.76 36.34
CA LYS A 75 -5.99 6.39 36.80
C LYS A 75 -4.86 6.07 35.84
N VAL A 76 -3.90 6.99 35.74
CA VAL A 76 -2.61 6.73 35.12
C VAL A 76 -1.59 6.59 36.24
N GLU A 77 -1.04 5.38 36.39
CA GLU A 77 -0.02 5.05 37.39
C GLU A 77 1.10 4.28 36.69
N ASP A 78 2.36 4.65 36.95
CA ASP A 78 3.57 4.06 36.35
C ASP A 78 3.52 3.94 34.81
N GLY A 79 2.96 4.96 34.14
CA GLY A 79 2.86 4.99 32.68
C GLY A 79 1.77 4.08 32.09
N ALA A 80 0.91 3.50 32.93
CA ALA A 80 -0.17 2.60 32.50
C ALA A 80 -1.54 3.10 32.97
N VAL A 81 -2.56 2.77 32.20
CA VAL A 81 -3.96 2.98 32.60
C VAL A 81 -4.39 1.86 33.55
N ILE A 82 -4.87 2.23 34.72
CA ILE A 82 -5.41 1.33 35.73
C ILE A 82 -6.94 1.51 35.80
N VAL A 83 -7.66 0.41 35.61
CA VAL A 83 -9.12 0.35 35.46
C VAL A 83 -9.82 0.00 36.77
#